data_AF-A0A183ALU2-F1
#
_entry.id   AF-A0A183ALU2-F1
#
_cell.length_a   1.000
_cell.length_b   1.000
_cell.length_c   1.000
_cell.angle_alpha   90.00
_cell.angle_beta   90.00
_cell.angle_gamma   90.00
#
_symmetry.space_group_name_H-M   'P 1'
#
loop_
_entity.id
_entity.type
_entity.pdbx_description
1 polymer ?
#
loop_
_entity_poly.entity_id
_entity_poly.type
_entity_poly.pdbx_seq_one_letter_code
_entity_poly.pdbx_strand_id
1 'polypeptide(L)'
;MYFGFHLPGVVIRTYGAGNIPAARKDLLAAFKAASDRGVLMINVTQCYKGGVKAIYSTGMILNNYGVIPGYDMTTEAALTKLAYVLGKRDLPDIASKRDYLLRSLRGEVTIEGEDAQSARLNGLRHLTHMGSEKSLMTYLAELFARAKSEDLDGRGSMWVRRLAPALACTAAASNNVASLEELYHMMGHLQLADSEGSTTLHKATLHGNYEATRFLLEHSVAVHTKDMWGWTPLECAIRSPRASPELIRLLLDAGARLSSADLKISRGISLAAAAGDINRLRLYRLAGCALEDVDSEGRNALHVAVANHQLETIKYLISPCTRKSDSRVKFSASFDTDELNAQFMGGAGVDPRITTNWGTTAFDEARQRKFDDVLELLEQTHVQARKDSVIES
;
A
#
# COMPACT_ATOMS: atom_id res chain seq x y z
N MET A 1 9.52 -59.94 -30.89
CA MET A 1 8.87 -58.95 -30.00
C MET A 1 9.17 -57.58 -30.60
N TYR A 2 8.25 -57.01 -31.38
CA TYR A 2 8.45 -55.65 -31.92
C TYR A 2 8.40 -54.68 -30.73
N PHE A 3 9.56 -54.15 -30.33
CA PHE A 3 9.61 -52.99 -29.45
C PHE A 3 9.01 -51.81 -30.22
N GLY A 4 7.69 -51.61 -30.08
CA GLY A 4 7.04 -50.42 -30.59
C GLY A 4 7.64 -49.22 -29.86
N PHE A 5 8.45 -48.42 -30.55
CA PHE A 5 8.96 -47.16 -30.01
C PHE A 5 7.78 -46.28 -29.65
N HIS A 6 7.50 -46.14 -28.35
CA HIS A 6 6.52 -45.18 -27.85
C HIS A 6 7.18 -43.80 -27.88
N LEU A 7 6.70 -42.91 -28.73
CA LEU A 7 7.20 -41.54 -28.84
C LEU A 7 6.45 -40.64 -27.84
N PRO A 8 7.05 -40.25 -26.69
CA PRO A 8 6.35 -39.47 -25.66
C PRO A 8 6.23 -37.98 -25.99
N GLY A 9 7.05 -37.48 -26.92
CA GLY A 9 6.94 -36.12 -27.41
C GLY A 9 7.78 -35.83 -28.65
N VAL A 10 7.46 -34.73 -29.33
CA VAL A 10 8.15 -34.27 -30.55
C VAL A 10 8.21 -32.75 -30.65
N VAL A 11 9.30 -32.23 -31.22
CA VAL A 11 9.41 -30.83 -31.63
C VAL A 11 9.14 -30.75 -33.13
N ILE A 12 8.14 -29.98 -33.51
CA ILE A 12 7.70 -29.80 -34.90
C ILE A 12 8.23 -28.46 -35.38
N ARG A 13 8.96 -28.46 -36.50
CA ARG A 13 9.46 -27.22 -37.12
C ARG A 13 8.55 -26.82 -38.28
N THR A 14 7.83 -25.72 -38.13
CA THR A 14 6.87 -25.19 -39.11
C THR A 14 7.40 -23.95 -39.84
N TYR A 15 6.72 -23.59 -40.93
CA TYR A 15 7.17 -22.50 -41.80
C TYR A 15 6.82 -21.12 -41.22
N GLY A 16 7.73 -20.16 -41.32
CA GLY A 16 7.47 -18.77 -40.93
C GLY A 16 7.00 -18.63 -39.48
N ALA A 17 5.86 -17.97 -39.27
CA ALA A 17 5.32 -17.69 -37.94
C ALA A 17 4.54 -18.87 -37.30
N GLY A 18 4.78 -20.12 -37.73
CA GLY A 18 4.12 -21.29 -37.18
C GLY A 18 3.25 -22.10 -38.15
N ASN A 19 3.37 -21.88 -39.46
CA ASN A 19 2.35 -22.26 -40.44
C ASN A 19 2.47 -23.72 -40.92
N ILE A 20 1.32 -24.35 -41.15
CA ILE A 20 1.18 -25.71 -41.71
C ILE A 20 0.08 -25.74 -42.79
N PRO A 21 0.08 -26.69 -43.75
CA PRO A 21 -0.99 -26.82 -44.74
C PRO A 21 -2.38 -27.10 -44.12
N ALA A 22 -3.13 -26.04 -43.81
CA ALA A 22 -4.42 -26.12 -43.12
C ALA A 22 -5.51 -26.90 -43.89
N ALA A 23 -5.40 -27.02 -45.22
CA ALA A 23 -6.33 -27.78 -46.06
C ALA A 23 -6.18 -29.31 -45.89
N ARG A 24 -5.07 -29.79 -45.31
CA ARG A 24 -4.79 -31.22 -45.08
C ARG A 24 -5.38 -31.68 -43.75
N LYS A 25 -6.69 -31.97 -43.76
CA LYS A 25 -7.42 -32.44 -42.57
C LYS A 25 -6.88 -33.77 -42.02
N ASP A 26 -6.34 -34.61 -42.88
CA ASP A 26 -5.66 -35.86 -42.52
C ASP A 26 -4.43 -35.62 -41.63
N LEU A 27 -3.63 -34.59 -41.92
CA LEU A 27 -2.48 -34.22 -41.08
C LEU A 27 -2.91 -33.63 -39.73
N LEU A 28 -3.92 -32.77 -39.72
CA LEU A 28 -4.46 -32.20 -38.48
C LEU A 28 -5.06 -33.28 -37.57
N ALA A 29 -5.79 -34.24 -38.15
CA ALA A 29 -6.31 -35.40 -37.43
C ALA A 29 -5.19 -36.26 -36.82
N ALA A 30 -4.05 -36.40 -37.50
CA ALA A 30 -2.90 -37.12 -36.96
C ALA A 30 -2.30 -36.42 -35.71
N PHE A 31 -2.21 -35.09 -35.70
CA PHE A 31 -1.78 -34.35 -34.50
C PHE A 31 -2.76 -34.52 -33.35
N LYS A 32 -4.06 -34.39 -33.61
CA LYS A 32 -5.07 -34.60 -32.56
C LYS A 32 -5.03 -36.01 -32.00
N ALA A 33 -4.96 -37.03 -32.86
CA ALA A 33 -4.83 -38.42 -32.44
C ALA A 33 -3.55 -38.67 -31.62
N ALA A 34 -2.43 -38.01 -31.97
CA ALA A 34 -1.19 -38.10 -31.18
C ALA A 34 -1.34 -37.42 -29.81
N SER A 35 -1.96 -36.24 -29.78
CA SER A 35 -2.24 -35.51 -28.54
C SER A 35 -3.16 -36.29 -27.60
N ASP A 36 -4.19 -36.95 -28.15
CA ASP A 36 -5.15 -37.77 -27.41
C ASP A 36 -4.49 -39.04 -26.84
N ARG A 37 -3.43 -39.55 -27.49
CA ARG A 37 -2.57 -40.61 -26.93
C ARG A 37 -1.55 -40.11 -25.90
N GLY A 38 -1.53 -38.81 -25.61
CA GLY A 38 -0.64 -38.20 -24.63
C GLY A 38 0.72 -37.74 -25.16
N VAL A 39 0.91 -37.69 -26.47
CA VAL A 39 2.17 -37.20 -27.07
C VAL A 39 2.27 -35.69 -26.91
N LEU A 40 3.34 -35.21 -26.28
CA LEU A 40 3.62 -33.78 -26.12
C LEU A 40 4.28 -33.20 -27.37
N MET A 41 3.70 -32.17 -27.97
CA MET A 41 4.18 -31.61 -29.23
C MET A 41 4.46 -30.11 -29.06
N ILE A 42 5.66 -29.66 -29.43
CA ILE A 42 6.03 -28.23 -29.40
C ILE A 42 6.26 -27.76 -30.83
N ASN A 43 5.59 -26.68 -31.24
CA ASN A 43 5.74 -26.05 -32.54
C ASN A 43 6.78 -24.92 -32.47
N VAL A 44 7.89 -25.05 -33.19
CA VAL A 44 8.89 -23.99 -33.34
C VAL A 44 9.02 -23.59 -34.82
N THR A 45 9.54 -22.40 -35.08
CA THR A 45 9.78 -21.94 -36.45
C THR A 45 11.02 -22.62 -37.06
N GLN A 46 11.01 -22.82 -38.38
CA GLN A 46 12.20 -23.15 -39.16
C GLN A 46 13.13 -21.96 -39.37
N CYS A 47 12.63 -20.73 -39.17
CA CYS A 47 13.40 -19.52 -39.38
C CYS A 47 14.51 -19.37 -38.32
N TYR A 48 15.67 -18.84 -38.74
CA TYR A 48 16.78 -18.56 -37.82
C TYR A 48 16.47 -17.41 -36.83
N LYS A 49 15.57 -16.49 -37.21
CA LYS A 49 15.10 -15.39 -36.36
C LYS A 49 13.57 -15.31 -36.41
N GLY A 50 12.98 -14.80 -35.33
CA GLY A 50 11.53 -14.75 -35.14
C GLY A 50 11.00 -15.98 -34.40
N GLY A 51 9.69 -16.07 -34.26
CA GLY A 51 9.04 -17.12 -33.48
C GLY A 51 7.63 -17.42 -33.94
N VAL A 52 7.04 -18.46 -33.34
CA VAL A 52 5.65 -18.85 -33.55
C VAL A 52 4.74 -17.87 -32.81
N LYS A 53 3.88 -17.15 -33.54
CA LYS A 53 2.96 -16.19 -32.92
C LYS A 53 1.65 -16.87 -32.52
N ALA A 54 1.27 -16.73 -31.25
CA ALA A 54 0.10 -17.38 -30.68
C ALA A 54 -1.22 -16.59 -30.80
N ILE A 55 -1.25 -15.42 -31.45
CA ILE A 55 -2.38 -14.49 -31.29
C ILE A 55 -3.17 -14.22 -32.60
N TYR A 56 -2.60 -14.39 -33.81
CA TYR A 56 -3.31 -13.95 -35.04
C TYR A 56 -3.07 -14.75 -36.35
N SER A 57 -2.34 -15.87 -36.39
CA SER A 57 -1.96 -16.55 -37.64
C SER A 57 -2.55 -17.97 -37.83
N THR A 58 -2.39 -18.52 -39.03
CA THR A 58 -2.57 -19.95 -39.36
C THR A 58 -1.81 -20.91 -38.43
N GLY A 59 -0.83 -20.41 -37.66
CA GLY A 59 -0.11 -21.17 -36.63
C GLY A 59 -0.94 -21.51 -35.38
N MET A 60 -2.06 -20.82 -35.13
CA MET A 60 -2.99 -21.15 -34.03
C MET A 60 -3.79 -22.42 -34.26
N ILE A 61 -3.94 -22.83 -35.52
CA ILE A 61 -4.70 -24.04 -35.88
C ILE A 61 -4.16 -25.22 -35.09
N LEU A 62 -2.84 -25.38 -35.03
CA LEU A 62 -2.19 -26.50 -34.34
C LEU A 62 -2.46 -26.53 -32.82
N ASN A 63 -2.72 -25.38 -32.18
CA ASN A 63 -3.08 -25.34 -30.77
C ASN A 63 -4.41 -26.08 -30.51
N ASN A 64 -5.38 -25.91 -31.40
CA ASN A 64 -6.67 -26.61 -31.32
C ASN A 64 -6.54 -28.14 -31.51
N TYR A 65 -5.47 -28.61 -32.15
CA TYR A 65 -5.14 -30.04 -32.29
C TYR A 65 -4.12 -30.50 -31.25
N GLY A 66 -3.89 -29.69 -30.22
CA GLY A 66 -3.07 -30.04 -29.07
C GLY A 66 -1.56 -30.00 -29.34
N VAL A 67 -1.09 -29.01 -30.09
CA VAL A 67 0.34 -28.68 -30.23
C VAL A 67 0.65 -27.35 -29.54
N ILE A 68 1.70 -27.32 -28.73
CA ILE A 68 2.07 -26.19 -27.89
C ILE A 68 2.90 -25.18 -28.72
N PRO A 69 2.59 -23.88 -28.70
CA PRO A 69 3.42 -22.88 -29.36
C PRO A 69 4.77 -22.74 -28.64
N GLY A 70 5.85 -22.83 -29.39
CA GLY A 70 7.22 -22.64 -28.90
C GLY A 70 7.69 -21.19 -28.89
N TYR A 71 6.86 -20.24 -29.36
CA TYR A 71 7.21 -18.82 -29.48
C TYR A 71 8.57 -18.61 -30.16
N ASP A 72 9.47 -17.83 -29.56
CA ASP A 72 10.83 -17.53 -30.03
C ASP A 72 11.88 -18.56 -29.58
N MET A 73 11.46 -19.69 -29.01
CA MET A 73 12.36 -20.74 -28.54
C MET A 73 13.10 -21.40 -29.70
N THR A 74 14.40 -21.65 -29.51
CA THR A 74 15.20 -22.42 -30.47
C THR A 74 14.78 -23.89 -30.49
N THR A 75 15.11 -24.61 -31.57
CA THR A 75 14.76 -26.03 -31.68
C THR A 75 15.45 -26.85 -30.57
N GLU A 76 16.70 -26.52 -30.25
CA GLU A 76 17.51 -27.15 -29.22
C GLU A 76 16.93 -26.90 -27.83
N ALA A 77 16.50 -25.66 -27.56
CA ALA A 77 15.85 -25.30 -26.31
C ALA A 77 14.49 -26.03 -26.17
N ALA A 78 13.69 -26.09 -27.24
CA ALA A 78 12.42 -26.82 -27.23
C ALA A 78 12.60 -28.32 -26.99
N LEU A 79 13.59 -28.94 -27.62
CA LEU A 79 13.88 -30.35 -27.43
C LEU A 79 14.38 -30.64 -26.02
N THR A 80 15.26 -29.79 -25.50
CA THR A 80 15.81 -29.90 -24.14
C THR A 80 14.70 -29.73 -23.10
N LYS A 81 13.85 -28.71 -23.27
CA LYS A 81 12.70 -28.45 -22.40
C LYS A 81 11.71 -29.60 -22.42
N LEU A 82 11.40 -30.13 -23.60
CA LEU A 82 10.53 -31.29 -23.78
C LEU A 82 11.07 -32.53 -23.06
N ALA A 83 12.35 -32.85 -23.26
CA ALA A 83 13.01 -33.98 -22.60
C ALA A 83 13.02 -33.82 -21.07
N TYR A 84 13.33 -32.61 -20.58
CA TYR A 84 13.32 -32.28 -19.15
C TYR A 84 11.93 -32.50 -18.53
N VAL A 85 10.88 -31.96 -19.13
CA VAL A 85 9.51 -32.08 -18.62
C VAL A 85 9.00 -33.53 -18.70
N LEU A 86 9.34 -34.26 -19.76
CA LEU A 86 8.99 -35.67 -19.87
C LEU A 86 9.66 -36.51 -18.76
N GLY A 87 10.92 -36.20 -18.42
CA GLY A 87 11.69 -36.88 -17.38
C GLY A 87 11.29 -36.57 -15.93
N LYS A 88 10.46 -35.55 -15.70
CA LYS A 88 9.96 -35.21 -14.37
C LYS A 88 9.00 -36.28 -13.84
N ARG A 89 9.38 -36.91 -12.72
CA ARG A 89 8.61 -37.94 -12.00
C ARG A 89 7.60 -37.34 -11.02
N ASP A 90 7.83 -36.10 -10.61
CA ASP A 90 7.00 -35.25 -9.75
C ASP A 90 5.76 -34.70 -10.46
N LEU A 91 5.67 -34.85 -11.79
CA LEU A 91 4.51 -34.46 -12.60
C LEU A 91 3.70 -35.70 -12.99
N PRO A 92 2.55 -35.98 -12.33
CA PRO A 92 1.85 -37.25 -12.45
C PRO A 92 1.06 -37.40 -13.75
N ASP A 93 0.66 -36.28 -14.37
CA ASP A 93 -0.26 -36.27 -15.51
C ASP A 93 0.26 -35.44 -16.71
N ILE A 94 -0.28 -35.76 -17.89
CA ILE A 94 0.08 -35.10 -19.15
C ILE A 94 -0.35 -33.62 -19.14
N ALA A 95 -1.45 -33.26 -18.49
CA ALA A 95 -1.93 -31.88 -18.47
C ALA A 95 -0.96 -30.97 -17.70
N SER A 96 -0.46 -31.42 -16.54
CA SER A 96 0.61 -30.75 -15.79
C SER A 96 1.89 -30.60 -16.62
N LYS A 97 2.28 -31.64 -17.36
CA LYS A 97 3.45 -31.55 -18.27
C LYS A 97 3.24 -30.54 -19.40
N ARG A 98 2.04 -30.42 -19.95
CA ARG A 98 1.71 -29.40 -20.96
C ARG A 98 1.82 -27.98 -20.39
N ASP A 99 1.33 -27.76 -19.17
CA ASP A 99 1.42 -26.47 -18.49
C ASP A 99 2.88 -26.03 -18.26
N TYR A 100 3.76 -26.97 -17.88
CA TYR A 100 5.20 -26.68 -17.74
C TYR A 100 5.87 -26.27 -19.06
N LEU A 101 5.40 -26.81 -20.19
CA LEU A 101 5.94 -26.46 -21.51
C LEU A 101 5.52 -25.07 -21.98
N LEU A 102 4.39 -24.55 -21.46
CA LEU A 102 3.85 -23.24 -21.79
C LEU A 102 4.55 -22.07 -21.08
N ARG A 103 5.46 -22.30 -20.13
CA ARG A 103 6.09 -21.24 -19.30
C ARG A 103 7.60 -21.18 -19.50
N SER A 104 8.22 -20.02 -19.35
CA SER A 104 9.69 -19.93 -19.35
C SER A 104 10.29 -20.61 -18.10
N LEU A 105 11.07 -21.70 -18.29
CA LEU A 105 11.65 -22.45 -17.17
C LEU A 105 13.06 -21.97 -16.79
N ARG A 106 13.79 -21.41 -17.75
CA ARG A 106 15.19 -20.99 -17.67
C ARG A 106 15.48 -19.73 -18.49
N GLY A 107 14.45 -19.00 -18.91
CA GLY A 107 14.62 -17.86 -19.82
C GLY A 107 14.81 -18.28 -21.28
N GLU A 108 14.42 -19.52 -21.63
CA GLU A 108 14.59 -20.08 -22.98
C GLU A 108 13.55 -19.58 -23.99
N VAL A 109 12.52 -18.91 -23.50
CA VAL A 109 11.39 -18.41 -24.29
C VAL A 109 10.88 -17.10 -23.71
N THR A 110 10.52 -16.19 -24.61
CA THR A 110 9.88 -14.91 -24.32
C THR A 110 8.39 -15.01 -24.66
N ILE A 111 7.53 -14.86 -23.66
CA ILE A 111 6.08 -14.94 -23.81
C ILE A 111 5.52 -13.53 -23.63
N GLU A 112 4.91 -12.98 -24.67
CA GLU A 112 4.28 -11.65 -24.62
C GLU A 112 3.19 -11.64 -23.52
N GLY A 113 3.38 -10.80 -22.49
CA GLY A 113 2.46 -10.65 -21.34
C GLY A 113 2.94 -11.25 -20.01
N GLU A 114 4.06 -11.99 -19.98
CA GLU A 114 4.71 -12.42 -18.73
C GLU A 114 5.73 -11.36 -18.25
N ASP A 115 5.26 -10.18 -17.86
CA ASP A 115 6.10 -9.23 -17.13
C ASP A 115 6.54 -9.82 -15.78
N ALA A 116 7.77 -9.58 -15.35
CA ALA A 116 8.32 -10.09 -14.09
C ALA A 116 7.54 -9.65 -12.82
N GLN A 117 6.74 -8.57 -12.92
CA GLN A 117 5.79 -8.15 -11.86
C GLN A 117 4.50 -8.99 -11.83
N SER A 118 4.15 -9.64 -12.94
CA SER A 118 3.03 -10.58 -13.09
C SER A 118 3.37 -11.98 -12.58
N ALA A 119 4.56 -12.17 -12.02
CA ALA A 119 4.96 -13.45 -11.46
C ALA A 119 4.03 -13.84 -10.30
N ARG A 120 3.20 -14.87 -10.58
CA ARG A 120 2.69 -15.90 -9.65
C ARG A 120 1.28 -15.80 -9.05
N LEU A 121 0.37 -14.93 -9.52
CA LEU A 121 -1.05 -15.07 -9.14
C LEU A 121 -1.79 -16.14 -9.94
N ASN A 122 -1.43 -16.38 -11.21
CA ASN A 122 -2.07 -17.43 -12.03
C ASN A 122 -1.68 -18.85 -11.60
N GLY A 123 -0.51 -19.05 -10.98
CA GLY A 123 -0.14 -20.35 -10.40
C GLY A 123 -1.00 -20.75 -9.19
N LEU A 124 -1.56 -19.78 -8.46
CA LEU A 124 -2.52 -20.01 -7.39
C LEU A 124 -3.92 -20.39 -7.93
N ARG A 125 -4.28 -19.96 -9.15
CA ARG A 125 -5.54 -20.35 -9.80
C ARG A 125 -5.62 -21.84 -10.13
N HIS A 126 -4.48 -22.52 -10.28
CA HIS A 126 -4.47 -23.98 -10.50
C HIS A 126 -4.59 -24.81 -9.22
N LEU A 127 -4.42 -24.20 -8.03
CA LEU A 127 -4.69 -24.89 -6.76
C LEU A 127 -6.19 -25.08 -6.48
N THR A 128 -7.07 -24.36 -7.18
CA THR A 128 -8.53 -24.52 -7.02
C THR A 128 -9.10 -25.68 -7.84
N HIS A 129 -8.31 -26.31 -8.72
CA HIS A 129 -8.77 -27.39 -9.61
C HIS A 129 -8.14 -28.77 -9.35
N MET A 130 -7.29 -28.90 -8.32
CA MET A 130 -6.78 -30.18 -7.86
C MET A 130 -7.79 -30.80 -6.88
N GLY A 131 -8.51 -31.82 -7.34
CA GLY A 131 -9.53 -32.56 -6.59
C GLY A 131 -9.03 -33.42 -5.42
N SER A 132 -7.98 -33.02 -4.70
CA SER A 132 -7.72 -33.55 -3.36
C SER A 132 -7.07 -32.49 -2.45
N GLU A 133 -7.86 -32.06 -1.49
CA GLU A 133 -7.50 -31.62 -0.14
C GLU A 133 -6.27 -30.72 0.06
N LYS A 134 -6.63 -29.47 0.39
CA LYS A 134 -5.84 -28.39 0.99
C LYS A 134 -5.19 -27.45 -0.02
N SER A 135 -6.04 -26.54 -0.54
CA SER A 135 -5.56 -25.24 -1.01
C SER A 135 -4.57 -24.67 0.02
N LEU A 136 -3.54 -23.95 -0.41
CA LEU A 136 -2.60 -23.27 0.48
C LEU A 136 -3.35 -22.48 1.57
N MET A 137 -4.49 -21.89 1.21
CA MET A 137 -5.37 -21.19 2.15
C MET A 137 -6.01 -22.13 3.17
N THR A 138 -6.46 -23.31 2.77
CA THR A 138 -6.96 -24.35 3.69
C THR A 138 -5.85 -24.91 4.58
N TYR A 139 -4.64 -25.12 4.05
CA TYR A 139 -3.49 -25.53 4.85
C TYR A 139 -3.10 -24.45 5.86
N LEU A 140 -3.06 -23.19 5.47
CA LEU A 140 -2.83 -22.06 6.37
C LEU A 140 -3.95 -21.93 7.41
N ALA A 141 -5.22 -22.10 7.01
CA ALA A 141 -6.35 -22.10 7.92
C ALA A 141 -6.30 -23.26 8.93
N GLU A 142 -5.96 -24.48 8.50
CA GLU A 142 -5.74 -25.61 9.40
C GLU A 142 -4.56 -25.38 10.35
N LEU A 143 -3.50 -24.76 9.84
CA LEU A 143 -2.29 -24.47 10.59
C LEU A 143 -2.53 -23.36 11.62
N PHE A 144 -3.39 -22.38 11.30
CA PHE A 144 -3.90 -21.38 12.23
C PHE A 144 -4.86 -21.98 13.26
N ALA A 145 -5.79 -22.85 12.85
CA ALA A 145 -6.73 -23.52 13.76
C ALA A 145 -6.04 -24.46 14.77
N ARG A 146 -4.87 -25.01 14.41
CA ARG A 146 -4.07 -25.86 15.30
C ARG A 146 -3.11 -25.08 16.18
N ALA A 147 -2.89 -23.79 15.91
CA ALA A 147 -2.04 -22.97 16.75
C ALA A 147 -2.71 -22.79 18.12
N LYS A 148 -2.00 -23.15 19.19
CA LYS A 148 -2.45 -22.95 20.56
C LYS A 148 -1.63 -21.83 21.17
N SER A 149 -2.24 -21.02 22.05
CA SER A 149 -1.55 -19.97 22.82
C SER A 149 -0.39 -20.52 23.68
N GLU A 150 -0.44 -21.80 24.03
CA GLU A 150 0.52 -22.47 24.93
C GLU A 150 1.73 -23.10 24.19
N ASP A 151 1.65 -23.30 22.87
CA ASP A 151 2.73 -23.93 22.09
C ASP A 151 3.41 -22.89 21.19
N LEU A 152 4.30 -22.09 21.77
CA LEU A 152 4.99 -20.99 21.09
C LEU A 152 5.94 -21.45 19.97
N ASP A 153 6.49 -22.67 20.08
CA ASP A 153 7.47 -23.22 19.15
C ASP A 153 6.85 -24.16 18.10
N GLY A 154 5.55 -24.47 18.23
CA GLY A 154 4.79 -25.19 17.23
C GLY A 154 4.87 -24.50 15.87
N ARG A 155 5.05 -25.29 14.79
CA ARG A 155 5.05 -24.79 13.40
C ARG A 155 3.83 -23.91 13.14
N GLY A 156 2.65 -24.31 13.63
CA GLY A 156 1.42 -23.52 13.65
C GLY A 156 1.60 -22.08 14.12
N SER A 157 1.97 -21.96 15.38
CA SER A 157 2.16 -20.70 16.10
C SER A 157 3.26 -19.83 15.50
N MET A 158 4.34 -20.43 14.97
CA MET A 158 5.38 -19.69 14.26
C MET A 158 4.85 -18.98 13.01
N TRP A 159 4.06 -19.66 12.18
CA TRP A 159 3.46 -19.04 11.00
C TRP A 159 2.40 -18.00 11.38
N VAL A 160 1.55 -18.26 12.38
CA VAL A 160 0.59 -17.27 12.90
C VAL A 160 1.33 -16.00 13.32
N ARG A 161 2.39 -16.11 14.13
CA ARG A 161 3.14 -14.96 14.62
C ARG A 161 3.80 -14.13 13.50
N ARG A 162 4.11 -14.76 12.36
CA ARG A 162 4.73 -14.09 11.21
C ARG A 162 3.71 -13.50 10.24
N LEU A 163 2.61 -14.21 9.98
CA LEU A 163 1.62 -13.83 8.99
C LEU A 163 0.53 -12.93 9.56
N ALA A 164 0.10 -13.14 10.80
CA ALA A 164 -1.02 -12.41 11.38
C ALA A 164 -0.76 -10.89 11.47
N PRO A 165 0.43 -10.40 11.91
CA PRO A 165 0.68 -8.96 11.89
C PRO A 165 0.64 -8.39 10.48
N ALA A 166 1.18 -9.09 9.48
CA ALA A 166 1.13 -8.65 8.10
C ALA A 166 -0.31 -8.59 7.57
N LEU A 167 -1.10 -9.65 7.78
CA LEU A 167 -2.51 -9.70 7.38
C LEU A 167 -3.32 -8.59 8.05
N ALA A 168 -3.20 -8.43 9.38
CA ALA A 168 -3.92 -7.39 10.11
C ALA A 168 -3.49 -5.98 9.69
N CYS A 169 -2.20 -5.73 9.49
CA CYS A 169 -1.70 -4.44 8.99
C CYS A 169 -2.20 -4.13 7.58
N THR A 170 -2.25 -5.14 6.69
CA THR A 170 -2.80 -4.96 5.34
C THR A 170 -4.31 -4.72 5.35
N ALA A 171 -5.07 -5.45 6.18
CA ALA A 171 -6.50 -5.23 6.36
C ALA A 171 -6.78 -3.82 6.90
N ALA A 172 -6.01 -3.38 7.90
CA ALA A 172 -6.06 -2.02 8.43
C ALA A 172 -5.72 -0.95 7.37
N ALA A 173 -4.68 -1.16 6.56
CA ALA A 173 -4.27 -0.22 5.51
C ALA A 173 -5.25 -0.13 4.32
N SER A 174 -6.03 -1.18 4.09
CA SER A 174 -7.06 -1.28 3.03
C SER A 174 -8.47 -0.97 3.51
N ASN A 175 -8.63 -0.58 4.78
CA ASN A 175 -9.92 -0.33 5.42
C ASN A 175 -10.88 -1.53 5.41
N ASN A 176 -10.35 -2.75 5.39
CA ASN A 176 -11.14 -3.97 5.37
C ASN A 176 -11.49 -4.41 6.80
N VAL A 177 -12.56 -3.82 7.34
CA VAL A 177 -13.06 -4.10 8.70
C VAL A 177 -13.49 -5.55 8.85
N ALA A 178 -14.14 -6.15 7.84
CA ALA A 178 -14.57 -7.55 7.89
C ALA A 178 -13.39 -8.51 8.11
N SER A 179 -12.26 -8.29 7.43
CA SER A 179 -11.06 -9.09 7.68
C SER A 179 -10.42 -8.82 9.04
N LEU A 180 -10.53 -7.59 9.58
CA LEU A 180 -10.08 -7.29 10.95
C LEU A 180 -10.96 -7.99 12.00
N GLU A 181 -12.27 -8.06 11.78
CA GLU A 181 -13.23 -8.80 12.60
C GLU A 181 -12.90 -10.29 12.64
N GLU A 182 -12.71 -10.91 11.46
CA GLU A 182 -12.31 -12.32 11.37
C GLU A 182 -10.97 -12.59 12.10
N LEU A 183 -9.98 -11.71 11.91
CA LEU A 183 -8.69 -11.82 12.59
C LEU A 183 -8.84 -11.66 14.11
N TYR A 184 -9.69 -10.76 14.58
CA TYR A 184 -9.99 -10.62 16.00
C TYR A 184 -10.65 -11.87 16.57
N HIS A 185 -11.63 -12.46 15.88
CA HIS A 185 -12.28 -13.70 16.31
C HIS A 185 -11.30 -14.88 16.39
N MET A 186 -10.31 -14.94 15.48
CA MET A 186 -9.30 -16.00 15.50
C MET A 186 -8.24 -15.80 16.60
N MET A 187 -7.85 -14.56 16.88
CA MET A 187 -6.68 -14.26 17.72
C MET A 187 -7.01 -13.74 19.12
N GLY A 188 -8.21 -13.22 19.32
CA GLY A 188 -8.65 -12.58 20.56
C GLY A 188 -8.03 -11.20 20.85
N HIS A 189 -7.07 -10.74 20.03
CA HIS A 189 -6.47 -9.41 20.13
C HIS A 189 -5.93 -8.89 18.79
N LEU A 190 -5.87 -7.56 18.63
CA LEU A 190 -5.31 -6.90 17.44
C LEU A 190 -4.08 -6.02 17.73
N GLN A 191 -3.51 -6.16 18.93
CA GLN A 191 -2.22 -5.56 19.30
C GLN A 191 -1.07 -6.28 18.58
N LEU A 192 -0.96 -6.06 17.28
CA LEU A 192 0.05 -6.67 16.40
C LEU A 192 0.89 -5.58 15.76
N ALA A 193 2.18 -5.86 15.58
CA ALA A 193 3.13 -4.96 14.95
C ALA A 193 3.85 -5.66 13.79
N ASP A 194 4.04 -4.94 12.70
CA ASP A 194 4.81 -5.41 11.56
C ASP A 194 6.33 -5.43 11.85
N SER A 195 7.13 -5.77 10.84
CA SER A 195 8.59 -5.76 10.94
C SER A 195 9.19 -4.37 11.21
N GLU A 196 8.42 -3.30 11.00
CA GLU A 196 8.83 -1.93 11.25
C GLU A 196 8.39 -1.42 12.64
N GLY A 197 7.85 -2.32 13.48
CA GLY A 197 7.26 -1.96 14.76
C GLY A 197 5.97 -1.14 14.64
N SER A 198 5.44 -0.95 13.42
CA SER A 198 4.18 -0.24 13.19
C SER A 198 3.03 -1.16 13.59
N THR A 199 2.20 -0.71 14.51
CA THR A 199 1.00 -1.47 14.87
C THR A 199 -0.06 -1.42 13.78
N THR A 200 -1.04 -2.32 13.85
CA THR A 200 -2.26 -2.29 13.04
C THR A 200 -2.91 -0.89 13.02
N LEU A 201 -2.95 -0.23 14.18
CA LEU A 201 -3.45 1.13 14.32
C LEU A 201 -2.60 2.17 13.57
N HIS A 202 -1.26 2.06 13.59
CA HIS A 202 -0.39 2.95 12.80
C HIS A 202 -0.72 2.86 11.31
N LYS A 203 -0.95 1.66 10.78
CA LYS A 203 -1.27 1.48 9.36
C LYS A 203 -2.68 1.99 9.02
N ALA A 204 -3.68 1.78 9.88
CA ALA A 204 -5.00 2.35 9.69
C ALA A 204 -4.94 3.89 9.62
N THR A 205 -4.26 4.51 10.59
CA THR A 205 -4.19 5.98 10.69
C THR A 205 -3.32 6.61 9.61
N LEU A 206 -2.19 5.98 9.26
CA LEU A 206 -1.33 6.41 8.16
C LEU A 206 -2.09 6.42 6.82
N HIS A 207 -3.05 5.52 6.64
CA HIS A 207 -3.84 5.47 5.42
C HIS A 207 -5.10 6.33 5.45
N GLY A 208 -5.44 6.97 6.58
CA GLY A 208 -6.64 7.80 6.71
C GLY A 208 -7.92 6.99 6.89
N ASN A 209 -7.83 5.71 7.27
CA ASN A 209 -8.96 4.79 7.27
C ASN A 209 -9.76 4.92 8.57
N TYR A 210 -10.89 5.63 8.52
CA TYR A 210 -11.72 5.92 9.68
C TYR A 210 -12.37 4.67 10.27
N GLU A 211 -13.05 3.83 9.47
CA GLU A 211 -13.77 2.66 10.01
C GLU A 211 -12.82 1.64 10.62
N ALA A 212 -11.70 1.34 9.96
CA ALA A 212 -10.67 0.46 10.52
C ALA A 212 -10.07 1.02 11.82
N THR A 213 -9.82 2.34 11.89
CA THR A 213 -9.31 2.96 13.12
C THR A 213 -10.32 2.85 14.25
N ARG A 214 -11.60 3.17 13.98
CA ARG A 214 -12.68 3.04 14.96
C ARG A 214 -12.80 1.62 15.49
N PHE A 215 -12.82 0.64 14.59
CA PHE A 215 -12.87 -0.78 14.95
C PHE A 215 -11.71 -1.18 15.87
N LEU A 216 -10.48 -0.79 15.53
CA LEU A 216 -9.30 -1.12 16.34
C LEU A 216 -9.35 -0.48 17.73
N LEU A 217 -9.86 0.75 17.84
CA LEU A 217 -10.01 1.45 19.13
C LEU A 217 -11.09 0.81 20.00
N GLU A 218 -12.23 0.42 19.42
CA GLU A 218 -13.29 -0.33 20.12
C GLU A 218 -12.77 -1.66 20.68
N HIS A 219 -11.78 -2.27 20.02
CA HIS A 219 -11.11 -3.50 20.46
C HIS A 219 -9.84 -3.26 21.31
N SER A 220 -9.75 -2.10 21.95
CA SER A 220 -8.72 -1.78 22.97
C SER A 220 -7.27 -1.82 22.47
N VAL A 221 -7.02 -1.53 21.19
CA VAL A 221 -5.64 -1.41 20.66
C VAL A 221 -4.97 -0.15 21.23
N ALA A 222 -3.72 -0.29 21.67
CA ALA A 222 -3.02 0.78 22.39
C ALA A 222 -2.65 1.97 21.50
N VAL A 223 -3.21 3.14 21.82
CA VAL A 223 -3.03 4.42 21.09
C VAL A 223 -1.69 5.11 21.31
N HIS A 224 -0.93 4.70 22.35
CA HIS A 224 0.35 5.32 22.72
C HIS A 224 1.58 4.52 22.27
N THR A 225 1.37 3.42 21.56
CA THR A 225 2.47 2.60 21.05
C THR A 225 3.32 3.42 20.09
N LYS A 226 4.64 3.30 20.17
CA LYS A 226 5.56 3.96 19.24
C LYS A 226 6.12 2.97 18.23
N ASP A 227 6.18 3.35 16.97
CA ASP A 227 6.87 2.60 15.92
C ASP A 227 8.41 2.70 16.05
N MET A 228 9.17 2.05 15.16
CA MET A 228 10.64 2.10 15.17
C MET A 228 11.23 3.50 14.98
N TRP A 229 10.47 4.45 14.41
CA TRP A 229 10.89 5.85 14.27
C TRP A 229 10.44 6.71 15.46
N GLY A 230 9.77 6.09 16.43
CA GLY A 230 9.28 6.71 17.64
C GLY A 230 8.00 7.52 17.44
N TRP A 231 7.25 7.29 16.36
CA TRP A 231 5.97 7.94 16.10
C TRP A 231 4.83 7.16 16.73
N THR A 232 3.84 7.89 17.22
CA THR A 232 2.55 7.36 17.67
C THR A 232 1.55 7.28 16.52
N PRO A 233 0.47 6.49 16.63
CA PRO A 233 -0.59 6.44 15.62
C PRO A 233 -1.20 7.81 15.30
N LEU A 234 -1.28 8.71 16.29
CA LEU A 234 -1.74 10.09 16.13
C LEU A 234 -0.77 10.93 15.29
N GLU A 235 0.54 10.79 15.52
CA GLU A 235 1.56 11.47 14.71
C GLU A 235 1.58 10.92 13.26
N CYS A 236 1.41 9.61 13.09
CA CYS A 236 1.24 9.01 11.75
C CYS A 236 -0.01 9.53 11.03
N ALA A 237 -1.12 9.74 11.76
CA ALA A 237 -2.33 10.31 11.22
C ALA A 237 -2.08 11.73 10.67
N ILE A 238 -1.46 12.62 11.46
CA ILE A 238 -1.20 14.02 11.06
C ILE A 238 -0.24 14.11 9.86
N ARG A 239 0.73 13.19 9.77
CA ARG A 239 1.68 13.13 8.67
C ARG A 239 1.07 12.55 7.38
N SER A 240 -0.06 11.85 7.47
CA SER A 240 -0.70 11.25 6.31
C SER A 240 -1.22 12.31 5.33
N PRO A 241 -1.08 12.11 4.01
CA PRO A 241 -1.76 12.95 3.03
C PRO A 241 -3.28 12.74 3.01
N ARG A 242 -3.78 11.65 3.61
CA ARG A 242 -5.22 11.31 3.68
C ARG A 242 -5.81 11.56 5.06
N ALA A 243 -5.15 12.39 5.87
CA ALA A 243 -5.60 12.71 7.21
C ALA A 243 -6.94 13.47 7.18
N SER A 244 -7.89 13.05 8.02
CA SER A 244 -9.18 13.73 8.20
C SER A 244 -9.29 14.29 9.63
N PRO A 245 -9.99 15.41 9.84
CA PRO A 245 -10.19 15.96 11.18
C PRO A 245 -11.01 15.01 12.08
N GLU A 246 -11.95 14.25 11.51
CA GLU A 246 -12.72 13.24 12.22
C GLU A 246 -11.84 12.12 12.75
N LEU A 247 -10.85 11.68 11.97
CA LEU A 247 -9.88 10.66 12.38
C LEU A 247 -9.01 11.14 13.54
N ILE A 248 -8.55 12.40 13.49
CA ILE A 248 -7.76 12.99 14.58
C ILE A 248 -8.60 13.08 15.85
N ARG A 249 -9.84 13.58 15.77
CA ARG A 249 -10.73 13.63 16.93
C ARG A 249 -11.00 12.25 17.52
N LEU A 250 -11.27 11.25 16.68
CA LEU A 250 -11.48 9.87 17.13
C LEU A 250 -10.30 9.35 17.97
N LEU A 251 -9.06 9.65 17.56
CA LEU A 251 -7.86 9.26 18.31
C LEU A 251 -7.74 10.03 19.64
N LEU A 252 -8.02 11.34 19.63
CA LEU A 252 -8.00 12.17 20.85
C LEU A 252 -9.07 11.71 21.86
N ASP A 253 -10.25 11.35 21.38
CA ASP A 253 -11.36 10.82 22.18
C ASP A 253 -11.00 9.47 22.81
N ALA A 254 -10.22 8.65 22.10
CA ALA A 254 -9.62 7.43 22.62
C ALA A 254 -8.43 7.67 23.58
N GLY A 255 -8.12 8.93 23.89
CA GLY A 255 -7.10 9.33 24.84
C GLY A 255 -5.70 9.56 24.25
N ALA A 256 -5.54 9.52 22.93
CA ALA A 256 -4.27 9.89 22.30
C ALA A 256 -3.90 11.34 22.63
N ARG A 257 -2.62 11.61 22.88
CA ARG A 257 -2.11 12.94 23.20
C ARG A 257 -0.82 13.19 22.43
N LEU A 258 -0.67 14.41 21.93
CA LEU A 258 0.62 14.92 21.47
C LEU A 258 1.30 15.67 22.60
N SER A 259 2.59 15.45 22.75
CA SER A 259 3.42 16.22 23.67
C SER A 259 3.98 17.43 22.91
N SER A 260 3.41 18.62 23.09
CA SER A 260 3.86 19.85 22.41
C SER A 260 5.36 20.16 22.60
N ALA A 261 5.98 19.65 23.68
CA ALA A 261 7.40 19.82 23.96
C ALA A 261 8.34 18.91 23.14
N ASP A 262 7.84 18.06 22.24
CA ASP A 262 8.71 17.20 21.41
C ASP A 262 9.25 17.98 20.20
N LEU A 263 10.59 18.06 20.10
CA LEU A 263 11.31 18.67 18.96
C LEU A 263 10.88 18.10 17.61
N LYS A 264 10.42 16.85 17.56
CA LYS A 264 9.87 16.24 16.34
C LYS A 264 8.60 16.92 15.86
N ILE A 265 7.72 17.31 16.79
CA ILE A 265 6.45 17.97 16.49
C ILE A 265 6.73 19.42 16.07
N SER A 266 7.58 20.15 16.79
CA SER A 266 7.99 21.50 16.40
C SER A 266 8.57 21.50 14.98
N ARG A 267 9.45 20.55 14.66
CA ARG A 267 9.98 20.38 13.29
C ARG A 267 8.90 20.02 12.27
N GLY A 268 7.92 19.20 12.66
CA GLY A 268 6.77 18.87 11.82
C GLY A 268 5.90 20.09 11.49
N ILE A 269 5.67 20.97 12.46
CA ILE A 269 4.95 22.23 12.31
C ILE A 269 5.75 23.18 11.40
N SER A 270 7.05 23.37 11.65
CA SER A 270 7.91 24.21 10.82
C SER A 270 7.96 23.73 9.36
N LEU A 271 8.04 22.42 9.12
CA LEU A 271 8.00 21.86 7.77
C LEU A 271 6.64 22.10 7.09
N ALA A 272 5.53 21.96 7.81
CA ALA A 272 4.20 22.27 7.27
C ALA A 272 4.06 23.75 6.92
N ALA A 273 4.57 24.65 7.78
CA ALA A 273 4.58 26.09 7.53
C ALA A 273 5.45 26.48 6.33
N ALA A 274 6.64 25.88 6.20
CA ALA A 274 7.54 26.11 5.06
C ALA A 274 6.93 25.64 3.73
N ALA A 275 6.21 24.51 3.76
CA ALA A 275 5.55 23.92 2.58
C ALA A 275 4.21 24.60 2.22
N GLY A 276 3.68 25.47 3.08
CA GLY A 276 2.37 26.08 2.90
C GLY A 276 1.19 25.14 3.18
N ASP A 277 1.40 24.05 3.94
CA ASP A 277 0.39 23.02 4.20
C ASP A 277 -0.52 23.42 5.38
N ILE A 278 -1.49 24.29 5.06
CA ILE A 278 -2.47 24.82 6.03
C ILE A 278 -3.28 23.68 6.66
N ASN A 279 -3.62 22.64 5.89
CA ASN A 279 -4.39 21.52 6.40
C ASN A 279 -3.62 20.77 7.47
N ARG A 280 -2.32 20.49 7.26
CA ARG A 280 -1.50 19.86 8.30
C ARG A 280 -1.34 20.75 9.55
N LEU A 281 -1.21 22.06 9.38
CA LEU A 281 -1.18 23.00 10.52
C LEU A 281 -2.49 23.01 11.32
N ARG A 282 -3.64 22.93 10.63
CA ARG A 282 -4.95 22.78 11.27
C ARG A 282 -5.06 21.46 12.05
N LEU A 283 -4.53 20.36 11.51
CA LEU A 283 -4.52 19.06 12.19
C LEU A 283 -3.64 19.08 13.45
N TYR A 284 -2.44 19.68 13.40
CA TYR A 284 -1.61 19.85 14.61
C TYR A 284 -2.35 20.62 15.70
N ARG A 285 -3.04 21.70 15.32
CA ARG A 285 -3.83 22.49 16.25
C ARG A 285 -5.03 21.74 16.81
N LEU A 286 -5.77 21.02 15.97
CA LEU A 286 -6.88 20.16 16.39
C LEU A 286 -6.41 19.12 17.42
N ALA A 287 -5.19 18.64 17.26
CA ALA A 287 -4.57 17.68 18.15
C ALA A 287 -3.95 18.31 19.43
N GLY A 288 -4.16 19.61 19.64
CA GLY A 288 -3.82 20.32 20.88
C GLY A 288 -2.47 21.05 20.86
N CYS A 289 -1.76 21.10 19.74
CA CYS A 289 -0.49 21.82 19.66
C CYS A 289 -0.72 23.33 19.47
N ALA A 290 0.03 24.15 20.23
CA ALA A 290 0.07 25.58 20.01
C ALA A 290 1.02 25.89 18.83
N LEU A 291 0.55 26.63 17.83
CA LEU A 291 1.42 27.05 16.70
C LEU A 291 2.39 28.19 17.08
N GLU A 292 2.31 28.66 18.33
CA GLU A 292 3.22 29.61 18.96
C GLU A 292 4.48 28.96 19.52
N ASP A 293 4.46 27.63 19.69
CA ASP A 293 5.62 26.89 20.19
C ASP A 293 6.82 27.11 19.26
N VAL A 294 7.96 27.39 19.88
CA VAL A 294 9.20 27.77 19.18
C VAL A 294 10.11 26.56 18.98
N ASP A 295 10.81 26.54 17.84
CA ASP A 295 11.87 25.57 17.58
C ASP A 295 13.16 25.90 18.37
N SER A 296 14.23 25.13 18.16
CA SER A 296 15.54 25.34 18.80
C SER A 296 16.17 26.70 18.49
N GLU A 297 15.71 27.37 17.44
CA GLU A 297 16.16 28.69 17.00
C GLU A 297 15.24 29.82 17.50
N GLY A 298 14.21 29.50 18.28
CA GLY A 298 13.22 30.46 18.75
C GLY A 298 12.17 30.82 17.68
N ARG A 299 12.12 30.10 16.56
CA ARG A 299 11.16 30.38 15.48
C ARG A 299 9.87 29.63 15.72
N ASN A 300 8.75 30.34 15.68
CA ASN A 300 7.42 29.75 15.59
C ASN A 300 7.03 29.45 14.11
N ALA A 301 5.83 28.90 13.91
CA ALA A 301 5.31 28.60 12.57
C ALA A 301 5.24 29.83 11.65
N LEU A 302 4.97 31.03 12.22
CA LEU A 302 4.83 32.27 11.46
C LEU A 302 6.16 32.75 10.88
N HIS A 303 7.24 32.73 11.66
CA HIS A 303 8.59 33.05 11.15
C HIS A 303 8.95 32.17 9.95
N VAL A 304 8.72 30.86 10.07
CA VAL A 304 9.04 29.91 9.00
C VAL A 304 8.15 30.13 7.76
N ALA A 305 6.87 30.44 7.94
CA ALA A 305 5.98 30.77 6.82
C ALA A 305 6.41 32.06 6.09
N VAL A 306 6.81 33.10 6.84
CA VAL A 306 7.33 34.36 6.27
C VAL A 306 8.64 34.12 5.53
N ALA A 307 9.58 33.37 6.12
CA ALA A 307 10.86 33.05 5.51
C ALA A 307 10.73 32.39 4.13
N ASN A 308 9.65 31.61 3.93
CA ASN A 308 9.35 30.87 2.71
C ASN A 308 8.27 31.55 1.83
N HIS A 309 7.87 32.79 2.14
CA HIS A 309 6.87 33.58 1.39
C HIS A 309 5.51 32.87 1.22
N GLN A 310 5.04 32.16 2.26
CA GLN A 310 3.78 31.40 2.22
C GLN A 310 2.57 32.26 2.62
N LEU A 311 2.10 33.13 1.72
CA LEU A 311 1.05 34.14 1.98
C LEU A 311 -0.23 33.58 2.61
N GLU A 312 -0.80 32.50 2.05
CA GLU A 312 -2.05 31.92 2.57
C GLU A 312 -1.87 31.29 3.95
N THR A 313 -0.68 30.75 4.22
CA THR A 313 -0.34 30.22 5.54
C THR A 313 -0.18 31.35 6.56
N ILE A 314 0.45 32.46 6.18
CA ILE A 314 0.57 33.66 7.01
C ILE A 314 -0.82 34.21 7.36
N LYS A 315 -1.72 34.34 6.39
CA LYS A 315 -3.11 34.74 6.62
C LYS A 315 -3.81 33.82 7.61
N TYR A 316 -3.70 32.50 7.44
CA TYR A 316 -4.27 31.52 8.37
C TYR A 316 -3.69 31.66 9.79
N LEU A 317 -2.37 31.84 9.90
CA LEU A 317 -1.68 31.90 11.19
C LEU A 317 -2.07 33.14 12.00
N ILE A 318 -2.21 34.30 11.36
CA ILE A 318 -2.54 35.55 12.05
C ILE A 318 -4.05 35.72 12.29
N SER A 319 -4.88 35.09 11.45
CA SER A 319 -6.34 35.17 11.59
C SER A 319 -6.79 34.74 13.00
N PRO A 320 -7.72 35.46 13.64
CA PRO A 320 -8.10 35.22 15.04
C PRO A 320 -8.69 33.83 15.25
N CYS A 321 -8.42 33.28 16.43
CA CYS A 321 -8.94 31.99 16.87
C CYS A 321 -10.46 32.05 17.10
N THR A 322 -11.23 31.25 16.36
CA THR A 322 -12.67 31.10 16.57
C THR A 322 -12.94 30.24 17.82
N ARG A 323 -12.89 30.88 19.00
CA ARG A 323 -13.30 30.44 20.36
C ARG A 323 -12.71 29.14 20.98
N LYS A 324 -12.58 29.21 22.31
CA LYS A 324 -11.90 28.31 23.26
C LYS A 324 -12.57 26.93 23.30
N SER A 325 -11.79 25.86 23.13
CA SER A 325 -12.25 24.50 23.37
C SER A 325 -12.53 24.29 24.85
N ASP A 326 -13.80 24.25 25.24
CA ASP A 326 -14.18 23.66 26.53
C ASP A 326 -13.83 22.17 26.48
N SER A 327 -13.02 21.76 27.46
CA SER A 327 -12.19 20.56 27.45
C SER A 327 -12.91 19.24 27.71
N ARG A 328 -14.23 19.14 27.52
CA ARG A 328 -15.00 17.91 27.82
C ARG A 328 -16.18 17.70 26.87
N VAL A 329 -15.90 17.35 25.61
CA VAL A 329 -16.93 16.69 24.80
C VAL A 329 -17.02 15.24 25.27
N LYS A 330 -18.15 14.91 25.91
CA LYS A 330 -18.47 13.53 26.32
C LYS A 330 -18.77 12.68 25.09
N PHE A 331 -18.50 11.38 25.19
CA PHE A 331 -19.05 10.32 24.33
C PHE A 331 -20.57 10.49 24.19
N SER A 332 -21.03 11.22 23.18
CA SER A 332 -22.42 11.22 22.76
C SER A 332 -22.44 11.06 21.25
N ALA A 333 -23.23 10.10 20.78
CA ALA A 333 -23.26 9.63 19.39
C ALA A 333 -23.85 10.64 18.39
N SER A 334 -24.26 11.84 18.82
CA SER A 334 -24.66 12.94 17.96
C SER A 334 -23.47 13.87 17.71
N PHE A 335 -22.67 13.51 16.71
CA PHE A 335 -21.54 14.32 16.25
C PHE A 335 -22.08 15.54 15.48
N ASP A 336 -21.80 16.75 15.96
CA ASP A 336 -22.00 17.96 15.15
C ASP A 336 -20.77 18.16 14.26
N THR A 337 -20.84 17.61 13.04
CA THR A 337 -19.82 17.80 12.00
C THR A 337 -19.56 19.28 11.71
N ASP A 338 -20.59 20.12 11.88
CA ASP A 338 -20.53 21.54 11.58
C ASP A 338 -19.68 22.31 12.60
N GLU A 339 -19.70 21.92 13.88
CA GLU A 339 -18.85 22.52 14.92
C GLU A 339 -17.38 22.12 14.74
N LEU A 340 -17.12 20.85 14.39
CA LEU A 340 -15.77 20.39 14.06
C LEU A 340 -15.22 21.14 12.83
N ASN A 341 -16.03 21.28 11.79
CA ASN A 341 -15.65 22.02 10.59
C ASN A 341 -15.38 23.50 10.89
N ALA A 342 -16.20 24.13 11.74
CA ALA A 342 -15.97 25.51 12.16
C ALA A 342 -14.65 25.67 12.94
N GLN A 343 -14.36 24.76 13.88
CA GLN A 343 -13.10 24.76 14.64
C GLN A 343 -11.89 24.51 13.73
N PHE A 344 -12.01 23.56 12.79
CA PHE A 344 -10.94 23.20 11.86
C PHE A 344 -10.64 24.33 10.87
N MET A 345 -11.67 25.07 10.42
CA MET A 345 -11.52 26.15 9.45
C MET A 345 -11.05 27.48 10.06
N GLY A 346 -11.21 27.67 11.37
CA GLY A 346 -10.83 28.90 12.08
C GLY A 346 -9.33 29.24 12.03
N GLY A 347 -8.98 30.52 12.14
CA GLY A 347 -7.60 31.02 12.11
C GLY A 347 -6.80 30.68 13.38
N ALA A 348 -5.47 30.63 13.32
CA ALA A 348 -4.64 30.16 14.44
C ALA A 348 -4.38 31.19 15.54
N GLY A 349 -4.45 32.49 15.23
CA GLY A 349 -4.26 33.58 16.17
C GLY A 349 -2.84 33.71 16.74
N VAL A 350 -1.81 33.36 15.98
CA VAL A 350 -0.40 33.48 16.39
C VAL A 350 -0.02 34.95 16.49
N ASP A 351 0.53 35.39 17.63
CA ASP A 351 1.00 36.76 17.80
C ASP A 351 2.22 37.06 16.89
N PRO A 352 2.13 38.03 15.96
CA PRO A 352 3.24 38.39 15.08
C PRO A 352 4.41 39.06 15.79
N ARG A 353 4.25 39.45 17.06
CA ARG A 353 5.29 40.13 17.87
C ARG A 353 6.26 39.19 18.55
N ILE A 354 6.02 37.87 18.49
CA ILE A 354 6.95 36.88 19.05
C ILE A 354 8.29 37.04 18.34
N THR A 355 9.38 37.09 19.12
CA THR A 355 10.75 37.24 18.60
C THR A 355 11.49 35.91 18.63
N THR A 356 12.37 35.71 17.65
CA THR A 356 13.34 34.61 17.68
C THR A 356 14.39 34.76 18.78
N ASN A 357 15.25 33.76 18.95
CA ASN A 357 16.40 33.84 19.87
C ASN A 357 17.39 34.98 19.50
N TRP A 358 17.30 35.51 18.28
CA TRP A 358 18.11 36.66 17.81
C TRP A 358 17.38 37.99 17.91
N GLY A 359 16.18 38.02 18.50
CA GLY A 359 15.40 39.25 18.68
C GLY A 359 14.70 39.77 17.42
N THR A 360 14.64 38.97 16.35
CA THR A 360 13.94 39.35 15.10
C THR A 360 12.49 38.90 15.16
N THR A 361 11.57 39.76 14.76
CA THR A 361 10.15 39.38 14.55
C THR A 361 9.93 38.87 13.13
N ALA A 362 8.77 38.23 12.89
CA ALA A 362 8.32 37.87 11.55
C ALA A 362 8.20 39.11 10.63
N PHE A 363 7.87 40.28 11.19
CA PHE A 363 7.83 41.54 10.46
C PHE A 363 9.23 42.00 10.01
N ASP A 364 10.22 41.93 10.90
CA ASP A 364 11.60 42.28 10.58
C ASP A 364 12.16 41.36 9.48
N GLU A 365 11.81 40.08 9.54
CA GLU A 365 12.20 39.08 8.56
C GLU A 365 11.60 39.35 7.17
N ALA A 366 10.31 39.72 7.10
CA ALA A 366 9.65 40.16 5.87
C ALA A 366 10.29 41.43 5.31
N ARG A 367 10.64 42.38 6.18
CA ARG A 367 11.28 43.65 5.80
C ARG A 367 12.68 43.44 5.23
N GLN A 368 13.46 42.58 5.85
CA GLN A 368 14.82 42.26 5.39
C GLN A 368 14.81 41.60 4.01
N ARG A 369 13.81 40.74 3.74
CA ARG A 369 13.64 40.06 2.45
C ARG A 369 12.87 40.87 1.40
N LYS A 370 12.30 42.02 1.76
CA LYS A 370 11.49 42.90 0.89
C LYS A 370 10.22 42.22 0.38
N PHE A 371 9.50 41.53 1.27
CA PHE A 371 8.19 40.94 0.97
C PHE A 371 7.07 41.95 1.26
N ASP A 372 6.83 42.86 0.31
CA ASP A 372 5.89 43.98 0.47
C ASP A 372 4.45 43.52 0.77
N ASP A 373 4.03 42.42 0.16
CA ASP A 373 2.72 41.76 0.36
C ASP A 373 2.56 41.19 1.78
N VAL A 374 3.62 40.58 2.33
CA VAL A 374 3.64 40.07 3.71
C VAL A 374 3.65 41.23 4.71
N LEU A 375 4.38 42.31 4.42
CA LEU A 375 4.40 43.51 5.26
C LEU A 375 3.01 44.14 5.37
N GLU A 376 2.30 44.28 4.25
CA GLU A 376 0.93 44.80 4.22
C GLU A 376 -0.01 43.95 5.09
N LEU A 377 0.09 42.61 5.00
CA LEU A 377 -0.71 41.69 5.81
C LEU A 377 -0.43 41.82 7.31
N LEU A 378 0.85 41.93 7.69
CA LEU A 378 1.24 42.07 9.09
C LEU A 378 0.85 43.46 9.65
N GLU A 379 0.94 44.53 8.86
CA GLU A 379 0.53 45.89 9.29
C GLU A 379 -0.98 46.00 9.51
N GLN A 380 -1.79 45.39 8.64
CA GLN A 380 -3.26 45.40 8.79
C GLN A 380 -3.70 44.78 10.12
N THR A 381 -2.99 43.75 10.58
CA THR A 381 -3.29 43.06 11.85
C THR A 381 -2.85 43.88 13.07
N HIS A 382 -1.78 44.67 12.95
CA HIS A 382 -1.37 45.66 13.96
C HIS A 382 -2.40 46.77 14.19
N VAL A 383 -3.07 47.23 13.14
CA VAL A 383 -4.10 48.27 13.22
C VAL A 383 -5.38 47.72 13.86
N GLN A 384 -5.74 46.47 13.55
CA GLN A 384 -6.93 45.82 14.12
C GLN A 384 -6.77 45.57 15.63
N ALA A 385 -5.62 45.05 16.07
CA ALA A 385 -5.34 44.81 17.49
C ALA A 385 -5.35 46.10 18.34
N ARG A 386 -4.91 47.23 17.78
CA ARG A 386 -4.98 48.54 18.45
C ARG A 386 -6.41 49.04 18.61
N LYS A 387 -7.30 48.80 17.64
CA LYS A 387 -8.72 49.19 17.74
C LYS A 387 -9.46 48.37 18.79
N ASP A 388 -9.21 47.07 18.86
CA ASP A 388 -9.87 46.18 19.82
C ASP A 388 -9.46 46.52 21.27
N SER A 389 -8.20 46.91 21.50
CA SER A 389 -7.71 47.35 22.82
C SER A 389 -8.28 48.69 23.33
N VAL A 390 -8.85 49.51 22.44
CA VAL A 390 -9.47 50.81 22.79
C VAL A 390 -10.97 50.67 23.07
N ILE A 391 -11.58 49.55 22.66
CA ILE A 391 -13.01 49.26 22.87
C ILE A 391 -13.24 48.52 24.20
N GLU A 392 -12.22 47.82 24.72
CA GLU A 392 -12.25 47.13 26.03
C GLU A 392 -11.83 48.01 27.22
N SER A 393 -11.42 49.26 27.00
CA SER A 393 -11.12 50.28 28.02
C SER A 393 -12.21 51.34 28.09
#